data_AF-A0A7J6EIJ2-F1
#
_entry.id   AF-A0A7J6EIJ2-F1
#
_cell.length_a   1.000
_cell.length_b   1.000
_cell.length_c   1.000
_cell.angle_alpha   90.00
_cell.angle_beta   90.00
_cell.angle_gamma   90.00
#
_symmetry.space_group_name_H-M   'P 1'
#
loop_
_entity.id
_entity.type
_entity.pdbx_description
1 polymer ?
#
loop_
_entity_poly.entity_id
_entity_poly.type
_entity_poly.pdbx_seq_one_letter_code
_entity_poly.pdbx_strand_id
1 'polypeptide(L)'
;MTVDKFQPSSASDVFSLWWKQFWGLKIPRKILHFAWRGYHEILPTRNGLFRRNIASSTSCQLCGFGGESNAHAIFWCPVAQGIWNLMEFSFLHEVKEEIDFKNVLLYASEVVDREAFAKFIICSWAI
;
A
#
# COMPACT_ATOMS: atom_id res chain seq x y z
N MET A 1 -35.82 11.55 3.36
CA MET A 1 -35.08 10.49 2.65
C MET A 1 -33.87 10.14 3.50
N THR A 2 -34.07 9.26 4.46
CA THR A 2 -33.05 8.79 5.39
C THR A 2 -32.12 7.85 4.62
N VAL A 3 -30.85 8.22 4.51
CA VAL A 3 -29.81 7.28 4.09
C VAL A 3 -29.69 6.27 5.23
N ASP A 4 -30.22 5.06 5.04
CA ASP A 4 -30.04 3.97 5.98
C ASP A 4 -28.55 3.80 6.25
N LYS A 5 -28.16 4.01 7.51
CA LYS A 5 -26.82 3.69 8.01
C LYS A 5 -26.71 2.17 8.01
N PHE A 6 -26.21 1.61 6.92
CA PHE A 6 -25.84 0.21 6.85
C PHE A 6 -24.80 -0.09 7.94
N GLN A 7 -25.19 -0.90 8.92
CA GLN A 7 -24.33 -1.34 10.01
C GLN A 7 -23.73 -2.70 9.63
N PRO A 8 -22.41 -2.82 9.37
CA PRO A 8 -21.83 -4.07 8.90
C PRO A 8 -21.90 -5.15 9.98
N SER A 9 -22.47 -6.30 9.63
CA SER A 9 -22.70 -7.45 10.53
C SER A 9 -21.53 -8.44 10.52
N SER A 10 -20.70 -8.39 9.48
CA SER A 10 -19.59 -9.33 9.28
C SER A 10 -18.30 -8.63 8.82
N ALA A 11 -17.16 -9.31 8.98
CA ALA A 11 -15.88 -8.84 8.43
C ALA A 11 -15.93 -8.66 6.90
N SER A 12 -16.70 -9.50 6.20
CA SER A 12 -16.93 -9.39 4.75
C SER A 12 -17.60 -8.04 4.39
N ASP A 13 -18.58 -7.61 5.18
CA ASP A 13 -19.26 -6.34 4.97
C ASP A 13 -18.32 -5.15 5.21
N VAL A 14 -17.44 -5.23 6.22
CA VAL A 14 -16.42 -4.21 6.49
C VAL A 14 -15.45 -4.08 5.31
N PHE A 15 -14.91 -5.20 4.81
CA PHE A 15 -14.02 -5.17 3.64
C PHE A 15 -14.71 -4.66 2.37
N SER A 16 -15.97 -5.01 2.17
CA SER A 16 -16.78 -4.49 1.05
C SER A 16 -16.95 -2.98 1.12
N LEU A 17 -17.27 -2.45 2.29
CA LEU A 17 -17.37 -1.00 2.53
C LEU A 17 -16.03 -0.30 2.32
N TRP A 18 -14.94 -0.87 2.83
CA TRP A 18 -13.60 -0.33 2.66
C TRP A 18 -13.23 -0.24 1.18
N TRP A 19 -13.43 -1.31 0.40
CA TRP A 19 -13.17 -1.28 -1.03
C TRP A 19 -14.05 -0.27 -1.76
N LYS A 20 -15.33 -0.13 -1.38
CA LYS A 20 -16.22 0.89 -1.95
C LYS A 20 -15.68 2.31 -1.71
N GLN A 21 -15.12 2.57 -0.53
CA GLN A 21 -14.49 3.85 -0.21
C GLN A 21 -13.19 4.05 -0.99
N PHE A 22 -12.32 3.04 -1.03
CA PHE A 22 -11.06 3.03 -1.77
C PHE A 22 -11.28 3.34 -3.27
N TRP A 23 -12.19 2.62 -3.93
CA TRP A 23 -12.51 2.84 -5.34
C TRP A 23 -13.26 4.16 -5.58
N GLY A 24 -13.82 4.76 -4.52
CA GLY A 24 -14.48 6.06 -4.55
C GLY A 24 -13.52 7.25 -4.43
N LEU A 25 -12.22 7.04 -4.24
CA LEU A 25 -11.22 8.11 -4.20
C LEU A 25 -11.14 8.85 -5.54
N LYS A 26 -10.96 10.17 -5.48
CA LYS A 26 -10.91 11.05 -6.66
C LYS A 26 -9.48 11.17 -7.21
N ILE A 27 -8.87 10.03 -7.52
CA ILE A 27 -7.52 9.93 -8.09
C ILE A 27 -7.55 9.06 -9.36
N PRO A 28 -6.54 9.16 -10.25
CA PRO A 28 -6.52 8.36 -11.48
C PRO A 28 -6.65 6.86 -11.22
N ARG A 29 -7.53 6.17 -11.94
CA ARG A 29 -7.80 4.72 -11.75
C ARG A 29 -6.56 3.85 -11.87
N LYS A 30 -5.57 4.24 -12.68
CA LYS A 30 -4.29 3.52 -12.80
C LYS A 30 -3.53 3.43 -11.46
N ILE A 31 -3.64 4.47 -10.63
CA ILE A 31 -2.98 4.57 -9.32
C ILE A 31 -3.73 3.70 -8.30
N LEU A 32 -5.07 3.75 -8.30
CA LEU A 32 -5.88 2.83 -7.47
C LEU A 32 -5.62 1.37 -7.82
N HIS A 33 -5.49 1.06 -9.12
CA HIS A 33 -5.18 -0.28 -9.56
C HIS A 33 -3.77 -0.73 -9.15
N PHE A 34 -2.80 0.18 -9.12
CA PHE A 34 -1.48 -0.09 -8.55
C PHE A 34 -1.57 -0.46 -7.06
N ALA A 35 -2.23 0.34 -6.24
CA ALA A 35 -2.35 0.05 -4.80
C ALA A 35 -3.15 -1.23 -4.54
N TRP A 36 -4.18 -1.53 -5.36
CA TRP A 36 -4.87 -2.82 -5.33
C TRP A 36 -3.92 -3.99 -5.65
N ARG A 37 -3.05 -3.86 -6.67
CA ARG A 37 -2.02 -4.88 -6.96
C ARG A 37 -1.00 -5.01 -5.82
N GLY A 38 -0.64 -3.90 -5.18
CA GLY A 38 0.19 -3.86 -3.98
C GLY A 38 -0.41 -4.70 -2.86
N TYR A 39 -1.68 -4.41 -2.51
CA TYR A 39 -2.46 -5.11 -1.50
C TYR A 39 -2.52 -6.63 -1.72
N HIS A 40 -2.56 -7.07 -2.98
CA HIS A 40 -2.66 -8.49 -3.33
C HIS A 40 -1.30 -9.17 -3.63
N GLU A 41 -0.17 -8.54 -3.31
CA GLU A 41 1.17 -9.10 -3.57
C GLU A 41 1.43 -9.42 -5.07
N ILE A 42 0.86 -8.60 -5.97
CA ILE A 42 0.90 -8.81 -7.44
C ILE A 42 1.99 -7.99 -8.14
N LEU A 43 2.51 -6.92 -7.50
CA LEU A 43 3.54 -6.06 -8.09
C LEU A 43 4.79 -6.86 -8.52
N PRO A 44 5.50 -6.42 -9.58
CA PRO A 44 6.64 -7.15 -10.14
C PRO A 44 7.92 -6.95 -9.32
N THR A 45 7.87 -7.27 -8.03
CA THR A 45 9.02 -7.19 -7.12
C THR A 45 9.95 -8.38 -7.30
N ARG A 46 11.21 -8.27 -6.84
CA ARG A 46 12.16 -9.40 -6.94
C ARG A 46 11.64 -10.66 -6.26
N ASN A 47 10.98 -10.57 -5.10
CA ASN A 47 10.35 -11.72 -4.48
C ASN A 47 9.27 -12.34 -5.38
N GLY A 48 8.40 -11.52 -5.96
CA GLY A 48 7.37 -11.98 -6.89
C GLY A 48 7.93 -12.65 -8.15
N LEU A 49 8.99 -12.08 -8.72
CA LEU A 49 9.67 -12.61 -9.91
C LEU A 49 10.46 -13.88 -9.60
N PHE A 50 11.10 -13.96 -8.44
CA PHE A 50 11.81 -15.16 -7.99
C PHE A 50 10.84 -16.33 -7.80
N ARG A 51 9.67 -16.10 -7.17
CA ARG A 51 8.60 -17.12 -7.05
C ARG A 51 8.11 -17.65 -8.41
N ARG A 52 8.23 -16.84 -9.46
CA ARG A 52 7.84 -17.22 -10.84
C ARG A 52 9.01 -17.78 -11.66
N ASN A 53 10.17 -18.01 -11.03
CA ASN A 53 11.42 -18.44 -11.69
C ASN A 53 11.91 -17.49 -12.81
N ILE A 54 11.61 -16.18 -12.68
CA ILE A 54 12.04 -15.14 -13.64
C ILE A 54 13.30 -14.43 -13.14
N ALA A 55 13.41 -14.19 -11.83
CA ALA A 55 14.59 -13.56 -11.23
C ALA A 55 15.48 -14.60 -10.54
N SER A 56 16.79 -14.41 -10.58
CA SER A 56 17.79 -15.27 -9.92
C SER A 56 18.08 -14.90 -8.46
N SER A 57 17.58 -13.76 -7.99
CA SER A 57 17.75 -13.28 -6.63
C SER A 57 16.51 -12.50 -6.17
N THR A 58 16.26 -12.53 -4.87
CA THR A 58 15.24 -11.75 -4.17
C THR A 58 15.75 -10.38 -3.74
N SER A 59 17.04 -10.10 -3.83
CA SER A 59 17.66 -8.86 -3.33
C SER A 59 17.10 -7.62 -4.00
N CYS A 60 16.73 -6.62 -3.18
CA CYS A 60 16.30 -5.32 -3.67
C CYS A 60 17.38 -4.66 -4.53
N GLN A 61 17.01 -4.19 -5.72
CA GLN A 61 17.96 -3.55 -6.64
C GLN A 61 18.37 -2.14 -6.22
N LEU A 62 17.60 -1.50 -5.34
CA LEU A 62 17.86 -0.14 -4.88
C LEU A 62 18.80 -0.12 -3.69
N CYS A 63 18.52 -0.91 -2.64
CA CYS A 63 19.32 -0.91 -1.42
C CYS A 63 20.33 -2.07 -1.34
N GLY A 64 20.19 -3.11 -2.17
CA GLY A 64 21.09 -4.27 -2.18
C GLY A 64 20.86 -5.29 -1.06
N PHE A 65 19.94 -5.02 -0.12
CA PHE A 65 19.66 -5.87 1.05
C PHE A 65 18.19 -6.28 1.12
N GLY A 66 17.91 -7.34 1.89
CA GLY A 66 16.55 -7.86 2.10
C GLY A 66 15.92 -8.51 0.86
N GLY A 67 14.87 -9.31 1.06
CA GLY A 67 14.03 -9.78 -0.04
C GLY A 67 13.04 -8.68 -0.43
N GLU A 68 13.08 -8.20 -1.68
CA GLU A 68 12.21 -7.14 -2.18
C GLU A 68 10.76 -7.64 -2.28
N SER A 69 9.98 -7.45 -1.22
CA SER A 69 8.52 -7.56 -1.21
C SER A 69 7.87 -6.26 -1.71
N ASN A 70 6.55 -6.24 -1.91
CA ASN A 70 5.85 -5.00 -2.24
C ASN A 70 6.02 -3.95 -1.15
N ALA A 71 5.93 -4.37 0.12
CA ALA A 71 6.13 -3.49 1.25
C ALA A 71 7.57 -2.96 1.32
N HIS A 72 8.57 -3.81 1.06
CA HIS A 72 9.95 -3.36 1.01
C HIS A 72 10.19 -2.39 -0.14
N ALA A 73 9.76 -2.71 -1.36
CA ALA A 73 9.97 -1.85 -2.52
C ALA A 73 9.42 -0.44 -2.31
N ILE A 74 8.24 -0.33 -1.69
CA ILE A 74 7.51 0.94 -1.58
C ILE A 74 7.70 1.65 -0.24
N PHE A 75 7.83 0.94 0.88
CA PHE A 75 7.83 1.55 2.23
C PHE A 75 9.14 1.34 2.99
N TRP A 76 9.71 0.13 2.97
CA TRP A 76 10.81 -0.25 3.88
C TRP A 76 12.19 -0.24 3.26
N CYS A 77 12.30 -0.07 1.95
CA CYS A 77 13.58 0.16 1.30
C CYS A 77 14.17 1.47 1.83
N PRO A 78 15.42 1.50 2.32
CA PRO A 78 16.04 2.74 2.82
C PRO A 78 15.97 3.91 1.84
N VAL A 79 16.04 3.62 0.52
CA VAL A 79 15.87 4.63 -0.53
C VAL A 79 14.43 5.18 -0.54
N ALA A 80 13.43 4.30 -0.43
CA ALA A 80 12.03 4.69 -0.36
C ALA A 80 11.70 5.43 0.95
N GLN A 81 12.24 4.99 2.10
CA GLN A 81 12.11 5.69 3.38
C GLN A 81 12.65 7.12 3.30
N GLY A 82 13.77 7.34 2.60
CA GLY A 82 14.28 8.68 2.32
C GLY A 82 13.28 9.57 1.58
N ILE A 83 12.56 9.03 0.61
CA ILE A 83 11.49 9.75 -0.12
C ILE A 83 10.31 10.04 0.80
N TRP A 84 9.86 9.07 1.60
CA TRP A 84 8.74 9.26 2.53
C TRP A 84 9.02 10.31 3.60
N ASN A 85 10.26 10.40 4.07
CA ASN A 85 10.68 11.44 5.01
C ASN A 85 10.56 12.85 4.41
N LEU A 86 10.78 13.00 3.10
CA LEU A 86 10.62 14.29 2.40
C LEU A 86 9.15 14.63 2.12
N MET A 87 8.26 13.64 2.08
CA MET A 87 6.83 13.81 1.81
C MET A 87 5.99 14.01 3.09
N GLU A 88 6.62 14.10 4.26
CA GLU A 88 5.99 14.37 5.56
C GLU A 88 4.92 13.34 6.00
N PHE A 89 5.03 12.08 5.55
CA PHE A 89 4.18 10.99 6.01
C PHE A 89 4.76 10.31 7.27
N SER A 90 4.76 11.04 8.39
CA SER A 90 5.36 10.59 9.66
C SER A 90 4.72 9.33 10.25
N PHE A 91 3.45 9.03 9.93
CA PHE A 91 2.79 7.82 10.43
C PHE A 91 3.53 6.53 10.04
N LEU A 92 4.31 6.55 8.95
CA LEU A 92 5.11 5.40 8.54
C LEU A 92 6.23 5.07 9.55
N HIS A 93 6.64 6.02 10.40
CA HIS A 93 7.62 5.78 11.47
C HIS A 93 7.02 4.98 12.64
N GLU A 94 5.69 5.02 12.80
CA GLU A 94 4.97 4.27 13.82
C GLU A 94 4.71 2.82 13.40
N VAL A 95 4.90 2.51 12.10
CA VAL A 95 4.68 1.19 11.52
C VAL A 95 5.99 0.40 11.58
N LYS A 96 5.90 -0.86 12.04
CA LYS A 96 7.05 -1.78 12.03
C LYS A 96 7.41 -2.17 10.59
N GLU A 97 8.71 -2.22 10.28
CA GLU A 97 9.26 -2.59 8.96
C GLU A 97 8.90 -4.03 8.48
N GLU A 98 8.26 -4.83 9.33
CA GLU A 98 7.82 -6.19 9.04
C GLU A 98 6.40 -6.26 8.45
N ILE A 99 5.68 -5.13 8.41
CA ILE A 99 4.27 -5.09 8.01
C ILE A 99 4.17 -5.14 6.47
N ASP A 100 3.25 -5.98 5.97
CA ASP A 100 3.03 -6.14 4.52
C ASP A 100 2.29 -4.93 3.89
N PHE A 101 2.27 -4.87 2.56
CA PHE A 101 1.71 -3.73 1.83
C PHE A 101 0.23 -3.51 2.18
N LYS A 102 -0.51 -4.61 2.32
CA LYS A 102 -1.93 -4.60 2.66
C LYS A 102 -2.16 -3.90 3.99
N ASN A 103 -1.42 -4.29 5.02
CA ASN A 103 -1.63 -3.78 6.37
C ASN A 103 -1.17 -2.32 6.49
N VAL A 104 -0.12 -1.90 5.77
CA VAL A 104 0.23 -0.47 5.64
C VAL A 104 -0.92 0.32 5.01
N LEU A 105 -1.49 -0.18 3.92
CA LEU A 105 -2.58 0.50 3.21
C LEU A 105 -3.85 0.61 4.07
N LEU A 106 -4.20 -0.45 4.81
CA LEU A 106 -5.32 -0.44 5.74
C LEU A 106 -5.07 0.54 6.90
N TYR A 107 -3.90 0.46 7.54
CA TYR A 107 -3.53 1.37 8.62
C TYR A 107 -3.56 2.83 8.18
N ALA A 108 -2.96 3.16 7.04
CA ALA A 108 -3.00 4.50 6.47
C ALA A 108 -4.44 4.99 6.29
N SER A 109 -5.35 4.15 5.80
CA SER A 109 -6.76 4.53 5.62
C SER A 109 -7.53 4.80 6.91
N GLU A 110 -7.02 4.32 8.04
CA GLU A 110 -7.61 4.51 9.37
C GLU A 110 -7.03 5.73 10.09
N VAL A 111 -5.73 6.00 9.93
CA VAL A 111 -5.03 7.04 10.72
C VAL A 111 -4.95 8.39 10.03
N VAL A 112 -5.08 8.46 8.71
CA VAL A 112 -5.12 9.73 7.99
C VAL A 112 -6.50 10.00 7.38
N ASP A 113 -6.81 11.27 7.16
CA ASP A 113 -8.06 11.64 6.49
C ASP A 113 -8.08 11.20 5.02
N ARG A 114 -9.26 11.32 4.38
CA ARG A 114 -9.47 10.86 3.01
C ARG A 114 -8.57 11.56 1.98
N GLU A 115 -8.25 12.83 2.19
CA GLU A 115 -7.39 13.59 1.27
C GLU A 115 -5.93 13.16 1.43
N ALA A 116 -5.46 13.05 2.67
CA ALA A 116 -4.14 12.54 3.01
C ALA A 116 -3.95 11.09 2.53
N PHE A 117 -4.98 10.24 2.66
CA PHE A 117 -4.94 8.86 2.15
C PHE A 117 -4.85 8.82 0.61
N ALA A 118 -5.56 9.70 -0.08
CA ALA A 118 -5.44 9.84 -1.53
C ALA A 118 -4.03 10.28 -1.94
N LYS A 119 -3.44 11.27 -1.24
CA LYS A 119 -2.05 11.71 -1.45
C LYS A 119 -1.06 10.57 -1.18
N PHE A 120 -1.25 9.82 -0.09
CA PHE A 120 -0.43 8.67 0.26
C PHE A 120 -0.42 7.61 -0.85
N ILE A 121 -1.58 7.27 -1.43
CA ILE A 121 -1.67 6.33 -2.55
C ILE A 121 -0.97 6.88 -3.82
N ILE A 122 -1.12 8.18 -4.09
CA ILE A 122 -0.44 8.84 -5.23
C ILE A 122 1.08 8.79 -5.05
N CYS A 123 1.57 9.15 -3.86
CA CYS A 123 2.99 9.10 -3.50
C CYS A 123 3.54 7.68 -3.59
N SER A 124 2.80 6.69 -3.10
CA SER A 124 3.17 5.27 -3.20
C SER A 124 3.35 4.80 -4.65
N TRP A 125 2.60 5.36 -5.60
CA TRP A 125 2.73 5.03 -7.03
C TRP A 125 3.89 5.76 -7.72
N ALA A 126 4.35 6.87 -7.16
CA ALA A 126 5.47 7.64 -7.69
C ALA A 126 6.84 7.10 -7.26
N ILE A 127 6.86 6.21 -6.26
CA ILE A 127 8.01 5.41 -5.81
C ILE A 127 8.09 4.14 -6.66
#